data_AF-A0A6N7ZLP2-F1
#
_entry.id   AF-A0A6N7ZLP2-F1
#
_cell.length_a   1.000
_cell.length_b   1.000
_cell.length_c   1.000
_cell.angle_alpha   90.00
_cell.angle_beta   90.00
_cell.angle_gamma   90.00
#
_symmetry.space_group_name_H-M   'P 1'
#
loop_
_entity.id
_entity.type
_entity.pdbx_description
1 polymer ?
#
loop_
_entity_poly.entity_id
_entity_poly.type
_entity_poly.pdbx_seq_one_letter_code
_entity_poly.pdbx_strand_id
1 'polypeptide(L)'
;MQTFEQEAFDPAVVGTGPRPARGEEGTASYSDADTERWFVESPKSRARTPFERDRARIVHSSALRRLGAKTQVLGPGSDDFVRTRLTHTLEVAQVGREIGKALGCDPDVVDTACLAHDLGHPPFGHNGERALADLAVDIGGFEGNAQTLRLLTRLEPKVVDGDGRSYGLNLTRASLDASVKYPWGAGEAPLRADGRPTHKFGVYEDDRPVFDWLRAGAPSQVKCLEAQVMDLADDVSYSVHDVEDAVVGGRIELAVLDDPEERARVVRAVHSWYGTAYDEAELDAGITRLQGTGHLVTGFDGSRRALAALKDATSQLIGRFTGAAQDATRALYGDGPLTRYAARLVVPDETVAEILVLKGVAVAYVMAPREQEPLYQRQREVIADLVEVLSDRAPVALEPTFAADWEAAADDAARLRVVVDQVASLTDVSAMQLHARLVRPPA
;
A
#
# COMPACT_ATOMS: atom_id res chain seq x y z
N MET A 1 -26.92 -12.16 -12.62
CA MET A 1 -27.30 -12.69 -11.30
C MET A 1 -26.70 -14.09 -11.14
N GLN A 2 -25.41 -14.16 -10.82
CA GLN A 2 -24.72 -15.36 -10.35
C GLN A 2 -23.67 -14.87 -9.35
N THR A 3 -23.95 -15.15 -8.09
CA THR A 3 -23.12 -14.89 -6.92
C THR A 3 -21.86 -15.74 -6.99
N PHE A 4 -20.72 -15.13 -6.68
CA PHE A 4 -19.46 -15.81 -6.41
C PHE A 4 -19.67 -16.80 -5.26
N GLU A 5 -19.82 -18.09 -5.56
CA GLU A 5 -19.71 -19.15 -4.56
C GLU A 5 -18.22 -19.39 -4.30
N GLN A 6 -17.68 -18.74 -3.26
CA GLN A 6 -16.54 -19.29 -2.54
C GLN A 6 -17.07 -20.49 -1.75
N GLU A 7 -16.50 -21.66 -2.01
CA GLU A 7 -16.82 -22.90 -1.30
C GLU A 7 -16.85 -22.67 0.22
N ALA A 8 -17.88 -23.22 0.86
CA ALA A 8 -18.13 -23.07 2.29
C ALA A 8 -16.90 -23.47 3.12
N PHE A 9 -16.42 -22.51 3.92
CA PHE A 9 -15.33 -22.67 4.87
C PHE A 9 -15.75 -23.58 6.04
N ASP A 10 -14.81 -24.41 6.51
CA ASP A 10 -15.01 -25.31 7.66
C ASP A 10 -14.98 -24.50 8.98
N PRO A 11 -16.11 -24.39 9.70
CA PRO A 11 -16.16 -23.71 10.99
C PRO A 11 -15.33 -24.39 12.09
N ALA A 12 -14.79 -25.59 11.86
CA ALA A 12 -13.88 -26.25 12.80
C ALA A 12 -12.46 -25.62 12.86
N VAL A 13 -12.14 -24.68 11.97
CA VAL A 13 -10.87 -23.90 12.00
C VAL A 13 -10.92 -22.76 13.04
N VAL A 14 -12.09 -22.51 13.66
CA VAL A 14 -12.21 -21.56 14.76
C VAL A 14 -11.49 -22.14 15.99
N GLY A 15 -10.34 -21.54 16.31
CA GLY A 15 -9.37 -22.03 17.30
C GLY A 15 -9.97 -22.44 18.64
N THR A 16 -10.12 -23.74 18.84
CA THR A 16 -10.35 -24.34 20.15
C THR A 16 -9.07 -25.03 20.62
N GLY A 17 -8.16 -24.30 21.26
CA GLY A 17 -6.99 -24.92 21.88
C GLY A 17 -6.17 -23.95 22.74
N PRO A 18 -5.75 -24.34 23.96
CA PRO A 18 -4.84 -23.56 24.77
C PRO A 18 -3.42 -23.58 24.19
N ARG A 19 -2.72 -22.43 24.21
CA ARG A 19 -1.32 -22.26 23.79
C ARG A 19 -0.31 -22.97 24.71
N PRO A 20 0.77 -23.55 24.16
CA PRO A 20 2.01 -23.78 24.93
C PRO A 20 3.33 -23.44 24.19
N ALA A 21 4.40 -23.16 24.94
CA ALA A 21 5.75 -22.71 24.48
C ALA A 21 6.52 -23.75 23.61
N ARG A 22 7.53 -23.41 22.78
CA ARG A 22 8.62 -22.40 22.90
C ARG A 22 8.98 -21.68 21.58
N GLY A 23 8.90 -20.34 21.62
CA GLY A 23 9.53 -19.38 20.69
C GLY A 23 8.66 -18.15 20.42
N GLU A 24 8.77 -17.10 21.26
CA GLU A 24 7.92 -15.88 21.36
C GLU A 24 6.40 -16.17 21.60
N GLU A 25 5.79 -15.58 22.64
CA GLU A 25 4.38 -15.83 23.00
C GLU A 25 3.42 -15.15 21.99
N GLY A 26 2.61 -15.93 21.25
CA GLY A 26 1.56 -15.43 20.34
C GLY A 26 0.34 -14.83 21.06
N THR A 27 -0.70 -14.41 20.32
CA THR A 27 -1.98 -13.93 20.89
C THR A 27 -3.09 -15.00 20.74
N ALA A 28 -4.29 -14.79 21.30
CA ALA A 28 -5.24 -15.91 21.51
C ALA A 28 -5.87 -16.37 20.19
N SER A 29 -5.78 -15.52 19.18
CA SER A 29 -6.32 -15.66 17.83
C SER A 29 -5.23 -15.87 16.76
N TYR A 30 -3.96 -16.01 17.17
CA TYR A 30 -2.82 -16.28 16.28
C TYR A 30 -2.06 -17.51 16.79
N SER A 31 -1.68 -18.38 15.87
CA SER A 31 -0.98 -19.64 16.17
C SER A 31 0.54 -19.43 16.29
N ASP A 32 1.26 -20.46 16.75
CA ASP A 32 2.74 -20.43 16.74
C ASP A 32 3.29 -20.29 15.31
N ALA A 33 2.62 -20.88 14.31
CA ALA A 33 3.01 -20.74 12.91
C ALA A 33 2.95 -19.27 12.45
N ASP A 34 2.00 -18.49 12.96
CA ASP A 34 1.85 -17.06 12.64
C ASP A 34 3.00 -16.20 13.18
N THR A 35 3.64 -16.63 14.26
CA THR A 35 4.77 -15.92 14.90
C THR A 35 6.14 -16.40 14.40
N GLU A 36 6.18 -17.48 13.62
CA GLU A 36 7.41 -17.97 13.00
C GLU A 36 8.07 -16.89 12.13
N ARG A 37 9.39 -16.95 12.04
CA ARG A 37 10.21 -16.05 11.22
C ARG A 37 10.98 -16.87 10.19
N TRP A 38 11.24 -16.26 9.04
CA TRP A 38 11.97 -16.92 7.96
C TRP A 38 13.38 -17.32 8.40
N PHE A 39 14.08 -16.42 9.11
CA PHE A 39 15.27 -16.75 9.87
C PHE A 39 14.94 -16.95 11.35
N VAL A 40 15.27 -18.13 11.87
CA VAL A 40 15.05 -18.44 13.28
C VAL A 40 16.01 -17.63 14.15
N GLU A 41 15.45 -16.79 15.01
CA GLU A 41 16.21 -15.98 15.96
C GLU A 41 15.61 -16.05 17.37
N SER A 42 16.49 -16.04 18.38
CA SER A 42 16.04 -16.06 19.78
C SER A 42 15.26 -14.79 20.14
N PRO A 43 14.22 -14.90 21.00
CA PRO A 43 13.56 -13.74 21.59
C PRO A 43 14.58 -12.87 22.32
N LYS A 44 14.62 -11.57 22.01
CA LYS A 44 15.52 -10.61 22.68
C LYS A 44 14.95 -10.08 24.00
N SER A 45 13.65 -10.23 24.21
CA SER A 45 12.95 -9.84 25.43
C SER A 45 11.68 -10.68 25.57
N ARG A 46 11.28 -10.97 26.81
CA ARG A 46 9.96 -11.56 27.13
C ARG A 46 8.85 -10.51 27.29
N ALA A 47 9.21 -9.23 27.34
CA ALA A 47 8.28 -8.15 27.62
C ALA A 47 7.56 -7.60 26.37
N ARG A 48 7.96 -8.03 25.17
CA ARG A 48 7.34 -7.60 23.90
C ARG A 48 6.85 -8.81 23.12
N THR A 49 5.70 -8.68 22.48
CA THR A 49 5.17 -9.69 21.56
C THR A 49 6.01 -9.74 20.26
N PRO A 50 5.94 -10.85 19.50
CA PRO A 50 6.52 -10.91 18.15
C PRO A 50 6.09 -9.76 17.23
N PHE A 51 4.80 -9.39 17.31
CA PHE A 51 4.19 -8.39 16.44
C PHE A 51 4.58 -6.96 16.83
N GLU A 52 4.67 -6.64 18.13
CA GLU A 52 5.26 -5.38 18.61
C GLU A 52 6.71 -5.22 18.14
N ARG A 53 7.46 -6.33 18.10
CA ARG A 53 8.84 -6.36 17.60
C ARG A 53 8.90 -6.09 16.09
N ASP A 54 7.98 -6.66 15.31
CA ASP A 54 7.89 -6.43 13.86
C ASP A 54 7.58 -4.98 13.55
N ARG A 55 6.55 -4.43 14.20
CA ARG A 55 6.18 -3.03 14.11
C ARG A 55 7.37 -2.12 14.40
N ALA A 56 8.11 -2.38 15.47
CA ALA A 56 9.31 -1.61 15.82
C ALA A 56 10.39 -1.69 14.72
N ARG A 57 10.55 -2.84 14.04
CA ARG A 57 11.50 -2.97 12.93
C ARG A 57 11.11 -2.10 11.74
N ILE A 58 9.83 -2.04 11.39
CA ILE A 58 9.34 -1.13 10.34
C ILE A 58 9.56 0.33 10.72
N VAL A 59 9.17 0.73 11.93
CA VAL A 59 9.32 2.11 12.42
C VAL A 59 10.78 2.60 12.36
N HIS A 60 11.74 1.71 12.62
CA HIS A 60 13.16 2.02 12.58
C HIS A 60 13.84 1.72 11.22
N SER A 61 13.10 1.26 10.21
CA SER A 61 13.62 0.95 8.88
C SER A 61 14.08 2.20 8.12
N SER A 62 15.01 2.02 7.19
CA SER A 62 15.42 3.10 6.30
C SER A 62 14.33 3.42 5.29
N ALA A 63 13.66 2.39 4.75
CA ALA A 63 12.56 2.51 3.81
C ALA A 63 11.43 3.40 4.33
N LEU A 64 10.98 3.22 5.58
CA LEU A 64 9.93 4.06 6.16
C LEU A 64 10.37 5.53 6.27
N ARG A 65 11.62 5.79 6.69
CA ARG A 65 12.16 7.16 6.73
C ARG A 65 12.20 7.81 5.35
N ARG A 66 12.52 7.05 4.30
CA ARG A 66 12.55 7.56 2.92
C ARG A 66 11.18 8.01 2.41
N LEU A 67 10.08 7.45 2.93
CA LEU A 67 8.72 7.91 2.59
C LEU A 67 8.50 9.40 2.92
N GLY A 68 9.22 9.95 3.90
CA GLY A 68 9.13 11.36 4.26
C GLY A 68 9.63 12.33 3.17
N ALA A 69 10.31 11.82 2.14
CA ALA A 69 10.79 12.61 1.00
C ALA A 69 10.33 12.03 -0.35
N LYS A 70 9.28 11.19 -0.36
CA LYS A 70 8.64 10.68 -1.59
C LYS A 70 7.31 11.40 -1.83
N THR A 71 7.02 11.65 -3.10
CA THR A 71 5.74 12.25 -3.54
C THR A 71 4.57 11.28 -3.34
N GLN A 72 3.46 11.79 -2.78
CA GLN A 72 2.15 11.11 -2.79
C GLN A 72 1.38 11.54 -4.06
N VAL A 73 0.28 12.31 -3.92
CA VAL A 73 -0.50 12.84 -5.06
C VAL A 73 0.04 14.19 -5.54
N LEU A 74 0.42 15.06 -4.62
CA LEU A 74 1.06 16.34 -4.89
C LEU A 74 2.54 16.27 -4.48
N GLY A 75 3.41 16.93 -5.26
CA GLY A 75 4.87 16.85 -5.07
C GLY A 75 5.33 17.53 -3.77
N PRO A 76 6.31 16.98 -3.03
CA PRO A 76 6.93 17.65 -1.90
C PRO A 76 7.45 19.01 -2.34
N GLY A 77 7.03 20.06 -1.64
CA GLY A 77 7.44 21.44 -1.92
C GLY A 77 6.54 22.22 -2.89
N SER A 78 5.38 21.69 -3.32
CA SER A 78 4.37 22.52 -3.99
C SER A 78 3.56 23.39 -3.03
N ASP A 79 3.42 22.97 -1.76
CA ASP A 79 2.74 23.67 -0.66
C ASP A 79 3.12 23.03 0.69
N ASP A 80 3.08 23.78 1.79
CA ASP A 80 3.33 23.31 3.16
C ASP A 80 2.23 22.37 3.68
N PHE A 81 1.07 22.35 3.01
CA PHE A 81 -0.11 21.54 3.37
C PHE A 81 -0.15 20.15 2.71
N VAL A 82 0.73 19.87 1.74
CA VAL A 82 0.69 18.62 0.98
C VAL A 82 1.26 17.45 1.78
N ARG A 83 0.49 16.35 1.86
CA ARG A 83 0.93 15.09 2.46
C ARG A 83 2.10 14.48 1.69
N THR A 84 3.11 14.06 2.45
CA THR A 84 4.13 13.11 1.98
C THR A 84 3.58 11.69 2.03
N ARG A 85 4.26 10.73 1.38
CA ARG A 85 3.92 9.30 1.54
C ARG A 85 3.94 8.86 3.00
N LEU A 86 4.86 9.41 3.81
CA LEU A 86 4.95 9.07 5.22
C LEU A 86 3.74 9.53 6.02
N THR A 87 3.27 10.76 5.81
CA THR A 87 2.09 11.28 6.52
C THR A 87 0.83 10.51 6.13
N HIS A 88 0.65 10.19 4.85
CA HIS A 88 -0.41 9.28 4.38
C HIS A 88 -0.30 7.91 5.07
N THR A 89 0.89 7.32 5.07
CA THR A 89 1.14 6.01 5.69
C THR A 89 0.81 6.00 7.19
N LEU A 90 1.08 7.08 7.92
CA LEU A 90 0.73 7.20 9.34
C LEU A 90 -0.79 7.31 9.57
N GLU A 91 -1.51 7.99 8.67
CA GLU A 91 -2.97 8.08 8.71
C GLU A 91 -3.61 6.71 8.41
N VAL A 92 -3.15 6.03 7.35
CA VAL A 92 -3.58 4.66 7.02
C VAL A 92 -3.31 3.70 8.18
N ALA A 93 -2.17 3.82 8.86
CA ALA A 93 -1.85 3.03 10.03
C ALA A 93 -2.81 3.29 11.20
N GLN A 94 -3.15 4.54 11.48
CA GLN A 94 -4.11 4.87 12.53
C GLN A 94 -5.52 4.30 12.22
N VAL A 95 -6.02 4.51 11.00
CA VAL A 95 -7.33 3.99 10.57
C VAL A 95 -7.36 2.47 10.58
N GLY A 96 -6.34 1.83 9.98
CA GLY A 96 -6.25 0.37 9.91
C GLY A 96 -6.16 -0.27 11.29
N ARG A 97 -5.36 0.30 12.20
CA ARG A 97 -5.24 -0.20 13.57
C ARG A 97 -6.58 -0.18 14.32
N GLU A 98 -7.40 0.84 14.10
CA GLU A 98 -8.75 0.93 14.69
C GLU A 98 -9.70 -0.13 14.13
N ILE A 99 -9.77 -0.27 12.81
CA ILE A 99 -10.58 -1.31 12.14
C ILE A 99 -10.14 -2.70 12.60
N GLY A 100 -8.84 -2.98 12.57
CA GLY A 100 -8.27 -4.26 12.95
C GLY A 100 -8.61 -4.61 14.40
N LYS A 101 -8.45 -3.66 15.32
CA LYS A 101 -8.82 -3.84 16.72
C LYS A 101 -10.32 -4.11 16.88
N ALA A 102 -11.17 -3.39 16.15
CA ALA A 102 -12.62 -3.57 16.20
C ALA A 102 -13.07 -4.95 15.68
N LEU A 103 -12.34 -5.52 14.72
CA LEU A 103 -12.58 -6.87 14.17
C LEU A 103 -11.87 -7.99 14.93
N GLY A 104 -10.96 -7.65 15.86
CA GLY A 104 -10.25 -8.62 16.70
C GLY A 104 -8.92 -9.12 16.10
N CYS A 105 -8.41 -8.43 15.08
CA CYS A 105 -7.03 -8.56 14.64
C CYS A 105 -6.06 -8.07 15.72
N ASP A 106 -4.83 -8.58 15.69
CA ASP A 106 -3.77 -7.97 16.48
C ASP A 106 -3.42 -6.60 15.87
N PRO A 107 -3.52 -5.51 16.65
CA PRO A 107 -3.35 -4.17 16.12
C PRO A 107 -1.93 -3.92 15.61
N ASP A 108 -0.91 -4.63 16.10
CA ASP A 108 0.48 -4.47 15.64
C ASP A 108 0.74 -5.18 14.32
N VAL A 109 0.02 -6.26 14.00
CA VAL A 109 0.07 -6.91 12.68
C VAL A 109 -0.52 -5.97 11.63
N VAL A 110 -1.70 -5.40 11.92
CA VAL A 110 -2.37 -4.46 10.99
C VAL A 110 -1.56 -3.18 10.84
N ASP A 111 -1.06 -2.59 11.93
CA ASP A 111 -0.21 -1.39 11.88
C ASP A 111 1.08 -1.66 11.10
N THR A 112 1.68 -2.85 11.25
CA THR A 112 2.85 -3.27 10.45
C THR A 112 2.53 -3.30 8.96
N ALA A 113 1.41 -3.90 8.56
CA ALA A 113 0.97 -3.93 7.17
C ALA A 113 0.70 -2.53 6.61
N CYS A 114 -0.01 -1.69 7.36
CA CYS A 114 -0.28 -0.31 6.98
C CYS A 114 1.01 0.52 6.84
N LEU A 115 1.96 0.39 7.77
CA LEU A 115 3.26 1.07 7.67
C LEU A 115 4.11 0.56 6.50
N ALA A 116 3.87 -0.67 6.04
CA ALA A 116 4.63 -1.32 4.99
C ALA A 116 4.08 -1.07 3.57
N HIS A 117 2.78 -0.77 3.42
CA HIS A 117 2.08 -0.80 2.12
C HIS A 117 2.78 0.00 1.01
N ASP A 118 3.39 1.12 1.38
CA ASP A 118 3.99 2.06 0.44
C ASP A 118 5.53 1.98 0.34
N LEU A 119 6.20 1.10 1.08
CA LEU A 119 7.67 1.09 1.19
C LEU A 119 8.38 0.91 -0.15
N GLY A 120 7.82 0.06 -1.03
CA GLY A 120 8.41 -0.27 -2.33
C GLY A 120 8.11 0.72 -3.45
N HIS A 121 7.34 1.78 -3.21
CA HIS A 121 7.09 2.79 -4.24
C HIS A 121 8.38 3.50 -4.67
N PRO A 122 8.69 3.61 -5.97
CA PRO A 122 9.88 4.31 -6.43
C PRO A 122 9.72 5.84 -6.34
N PRO A 123 10.79 6.62 -6.60
CA PRO A 123 10.66 8.05 -6.83
C PRO A 123 9.57 8.37 -7.86
N PHE A 124 8.86 9.48 -7.68
CA PHE A 124 7.81 9.94 -8.60
C PHE A 124 6.56 9.01 -8.67
N GLY A 125 6.37 8.14 -7.67
CA GLY A 125 5.15 7.33 -7.52
C GLY A 125 4.86 6.43 -8.72
N HIS A 126 3.58 6.35 -9.13
CA HIS A 126 3.15 5.52 -10.27
C HIS A 126 3.90 5.82 -11.57
N ASN A 127 4.39 7.05 -11.73
CA ASN A 127 5.14 7.44 -12.91
C ASN A 127 6.52 6.77 -12.96
N GLY A 128 7.21 6.72 -11.81
CA GLY A 128 8.46 5.98 -11.67
C GLY A 128 8.24 4.47 -11.73
N GLU A 129 7.14 3.97 -11.17
CA GLU A 129 6.78 2.54 -11.24
C GLU A 129 6.61 2.09 -12.69
N ARG A 130 5.91 2.88 -13.52
CA ARG A 130 5.76 2.60 -14.94
C ARG A 130 7.10 2.60 -15.68
N ALA A 131 7.95 3.59 -15.42
CA ALA A 131 9.27 3.66 -16.04
C ALA A 131 10.14 2.45 -15.65
N LEU A 132 10.17 2.07 -14.37
CA LEU A 132 10.91 0.88 -13.92
C LEU A 132 10.30 -0.42 -14.45
N ALA A 133 8.97 -0.51 -14.57
CA ALA A 133 8.31 -1.69 -15.12
C ALA A 133 8.68 -1.90 -16.59
N ASP A 134 8.70 -0.82 -17.38
CA ASP A 134 9.11 -0.86 -18.79
C ASP A 134 10.60 -1.25 -18.92
N LEU A 135 11.48 -0.68 -18.08
CA LEU A 135 12.93 -0.95 -18.10
C LEU A 135 13.29 -2.36 -17.58
N ALA A 136 12.47 -2.93 -16.71
CA ALA A 136 12.70 -4.23 -16.08
C ALA A 136 11.93 -5.38 -16.75
N VAL A 137 11.29 -5.16 -17.90
CA VAL A 137 10.41 -6.16 -18.54
C VAL A 137 11.11 -7.50 -18.77
N ASP A 138 12.37 -7.48 -19.21
CA ASP A 138 13.17 -8.67 -19.51
C ASP A 138 13.61 -9.45 -18.26
N ILE A 139 13.44 -8.86 -17.07
CA ILE A 139 13.81 -9.47 -15.76
C ILE A 139 12.59 -9.66 -14.85
N GLY A 140 11.39 -9.76 -15.43
CA GLY A 140 10.14 -10.00 -14.71
C GLY A 140 9.37 -8.74 -14.28
N GLY A 141 9.79 -7.56 -14.74
CA GLY A 141 9.12 -6.29 -14.49
C GLY A 141 9.41 -5.68 -13.11
N PHE A 142 8.64 -4.65 -12.76
CA PHE A 142 8.73 -3.95 -11.48
C PHE A 142 7.31 -3.67 -10.97
N GLU A 143 7.10 -3.88 -9.68
CA GLU A 143 5.84 -3.54 -9.00
C GLU A 143 6.15 -3.16 -7.54
N GLY A 144 5.58 -2.04 -7.06
CA GLY A 144 5.92 -1.49 -5.75
C GLY A 144 5.61 -2.42 -4.57
N ASN A 145 4.55 -3.21 -4.61
CA ASN A 145 4.17 -4.19 -3.60
C ASN A 145 5.12 -5.40 -3.61
N ALA A 146 5.55 -5.87 -4.78
CA ALA A 146 6.61 -6.87 -4.88
C ALA A 146 7.93 -6.33 -4.32
N GLN A 147 8.25 -5.05 -4.59
CA GLN A 147 9.39 -4.36 -4.00
C GLN A 147 9.26 -4.21 -2.48
N THR A 148 8.05 -4.01 -1.94
CA THR A 148 7.79 -3.99 -0.50
C THR A 148 8.20 -5.34 0.11
N LEU A 149 7.73 -6.47 -0.42
CA LEU A 149 8.13 -7.78 0.11
C LEU A 149 9.65 -7.95 0.09
N ARG A 150 10.30 -7.62 -1.04
CA ARG A 150 11.75 -7.68 -1.20
C ARG A 150 12.51 -6.79 -0.21
N LEU A 151 12.01 -5.59 0.08
CA LEU A 151 12.58 -4.72 1.12
C LEU A 151 12.51 -5.38 2.49
N LEU A 152 11.34 -5.94 2.84
CA LEU A 152 11.10 -6.55 4.15
C LEU A 152 11.91 -7.83 4.37
N THR A 153 12.19 -8.60 3.31
CA THR A 153 12.81 -9.94 3.42
C THR A 153 14.25 -10.00 2.92
N ARG A 154 14.76 -8.94 2.29
CA ARG A 154 16.11 -8.95 1.68
C ARG A 154 16.89 -7.66 1.84
N LEU A 155 16.33 -6.51 1.44
CA LEU A 155 17.15 -5.30 1.25
C LEU A 155 17.33 -4.46 2.53
N GLU A 156 16.37 -4.45 3.45
CA GLU A 156 16.52 -3.69 4.69
C GLU A 156 17.56 -4.34 5.63
N PRO A 157 18.60 -3.60 6.06
CA PRO A 157 19.69 -4.19 6.82
C PRO A 157 19.26 -4.46 8.27
N LYS A 158 19.00 -5.73 8.61
CA LYS A 158 18.70 -6.10 10.00
C LYS A 158 19.16 -7.49 10.42
N VAL A 159 18.92 -8.52 9.62
CA VAL A 159 19.30 -9.90 9.92
C VAL A 159 20.08 -10.47 8.75
N VAL A 160 21.26 -11.01 9.03
CA VAL A 160 22.14 -11.70 8.09
C VAL A 160 22.60 -13.00 8.75
N ASP A 161 22.61 -14.12 8.02
CA ASP A 161 23.10 -15.39 8.55
C ASP A 161 24.63 -15.52 8.45
N GLY A 162 25.16 -16.67 8.91
CA GLY A 162 26.59 -16.95 8.90
C GLY A 162 27.21 -17.03 7.51
N ASP A 163 26.40 -17.28 6.48
CA ASP A 163 26.83 -17.36 5.08
C ASP A 163 26.69 -16.02 4.34
N GLY A 164 26.27 -14.96 5.04
CA GLY A 164 26.12 -13.62 4.48
C GLY A 164 24.77 -13.37 3.79
N ARG A 165 23.81 -14.29 3.86
CA ARG A 165 22.47 -14.09 3.28
C ARG A 165 21.67 -13.13 4.16
N SER A 166 21.13 -12.08 3.56
CA SER A 166 20.19 -11.18 4.22
C SER A 166 18.78 -11.78 4.31
N TYR A 167 18.12 -11.51 5.44
CA TYR A 167 16.72 -11.84 5.72
C TYR A 167 15.87 -10.59 5.92
N GLY A 168 16.39 -9.44 5.48
CA GLY A 168 15.73 -8.16 5.63
C GLY A 168 15.46 -7.85 7.10
N LEU A 169 14.26 -7.33 7.37
CA LEU A 169 13.73 -7.10 8.71
C LEU A 169 13.36 -8.40 9.44
N ASN A 170 13.26 -9.53 8.74
CA ASN A 170 12.93 -10.85 9.31
C ASN A 170 11.65 -10.82 10.17
N LEU A 171 10.56 -10.23 9.63
CA LEU A 171 9.28 -10.13 10.32
C LEU A 171 8.64 -11.52 10.52
N THR A 172 7.62 -11.60 11.36
CA THR A 172 6.83 -12.83 11.53
C THR A 172 6.01 -13.14 10.28
N ARG A 173 5.61 -14.41 10.14
CA ARG A 173 4.78 -14.91 9.05
C ARG A 173 3.49 -14.09 8.89
N ALA A 174 2.76 -13.83 9.97
CA ALA A 174 1.52 -13.07 9.90
C ALA A 174 1.74 -11.62 9.46
N SER A 175 2.77 -10.95 9.97
CA SER A 175 3.12 -9.59 9.56
C SER A 175 3.52 -9.51 8.09
N LEU A 176 4.29 -10.49 7.58
CA LEU A 176 4.65 -10.53 6.16
C LEU A 176 3.43 -10.77 5.28
N ASP A 177 2.59 -11.76 5.61
CA ASP A 177 1.38 -12.07 4.85
C ASP A 177 0.37 -10.91 4.86
N ALA A 178 0.24 -10.20 5.98
CA ALA A 178 -0.56 -8.98 6.05
C ALA A 178 0.00 -7.83 5.18
N SER A 179 1.31 -7.81 4.96
CA SER A 179 1.99 -6.82 4.11
C SER A 179 1.97 -7.17 2.61
N VAL A 180 1.50 -8.38 2.24
CA VAL A 180 1.40 -8.83 0.85
C VAL A 180 0.02 -8.45 0.29
N LYS A 181 -0.04 -7.31 -0.40
CA LYS A 181 -1.28 -6.83 -1.05
C LYS A 181 -1.75 -7.73 -2.18
N TYR A 182 -0.84 -8.36 -2.92
CA TYR A 182 -1.16 -9.23 -4.05
C TYR A 182 -0.56 -10.62 -3.82
N PRO A 183 -1.33 -11.58 -3.28
CA PRO A 183 -0.83 -12.92 -2.95
C PRO A 183 -0.68 -13.81 -4.20
N TRP A 184 0.07 -13.33 -5.19
CA TRP A 184 0.40 -14.02 -6.45
C TRP A 184 1.62 -13.39 -7.13
N GLY A 185 2.32 -14.17 -7.96
CA GLY A 185 3.42 -13.73 -8.80
C GLY A 185 2.97 -13.07 -10.11
N ALA A 186 3.94 -12.57 -10.88
CA ALA A 186 3.67 -11.96 -12.18
C ALA A 186 3.02 -12.96 -13.15
N GLY A 187 1.91 -12.57 -13.78
CA GLY A 187 1.14 -13.44 -14.69
C GLY A 187 0.28 -14.51 -14.01
N GLU A 188 0.32 -14.62 -12.68
CA GLU A 188 -0.50 -15.55 -11.89
C GLU A 188 -1.78 -14.90 -11.36
N ALA A 189 -2.03 -13.64 -11.69
CA ALA A 189 -3.13 -12.87 -11.12
C ALA A 189 -4.52 -13.41 -11.52
N PRO A 190 -5.54 -13.30 -10.64
CA PRO A 190 -6.91 -13.63 -11.01
C PRO A 190 -7.41 -12.72 -12.14
N LEU A 191 -8.33 -13.26 -12.96
CA LEU A 191 -9.00 -12.49 -14.00
C LEU A 191 -9.93 -11.45 -13.36
N ARG A 192 -9.91 -10.23 -13.89
CA ARG A 192 -10.88 -9.18 -13.56
C ARG A 192 -12.25 -9.52 -14.17
N ALA A 193 -13.28 -8.79 -13.75
CA ALA A 193 -14.65 -8.96 -14.26
C ALA A 193 -14.77 -8.76 -15.79
N ASP A 194 -13.85 -8.01 -16.40
CA ASP A 194 -13.76 -7.80 -17.85
C ASP A 194 -12.99 -8.92 -18.59
N GLY A 195 -12.58 -9.97 -17.88
CA GLY A 195 -11.85 -11.12 -18.40
C GLY A 195 -10.34 -10.89 -18.60
N ARG A 196 -9.79 -9.74 -18.21
CA ARG A 196 -8.36 -9.44 -18.33
C ARG A 196 -7.62 -9.67 -17.01
N PRO A 197 -6.40 -10.25 -17.02
CA PRO A 197 -5.59 -10.34 -15.81
C PRO A 197 -5.10 -8.94 -15.40
N THR A 198 -4.91 -8.72 -14.09
CA THR A 198 -4.23 -7.52 -13.61
C THR A 198 -2.71 -7.64 -13.81
N HIS A 199 -2.03 -6.54 -14.13
CA HIS A 199 -0.56 -6.49 -14.18
C HIS A 199 0.10 -6.40 -12.80
N LYS A 200 -0.71 -6.28 -11.74
CA LYS A 200 -0.26 -6.19 -10.35
C LYS A 200 0.15 -7.56 -9.83
N PHE A 201 1.24 -7.64 -9.09
CA PHE A 201 1.77 -8.85 -8.44
C PHE A 201 2.53 -8.47 -7.17
N GLY A 202 2.72 -9.42 -6.25
CA GLY A 202 3.28 -9.12 -4.92
C GLY A 202 4.61 -9.80 -4.59
N VAL A 203 5.19 -10.51 -5.56
CA VAL A 203 6.45 -11.24 -5.37
C VAL A 203 7.24 -11.33 -6.67
N TYR A 204 8.56 -11.12 -6.58
CA TYR A 204 9.50 -11.43 -7.66
C TYR A 204 9.98 -12.88 -7.54
N GLU A 205 10.43 -13.49 -8.65
CA GLU A 205 10.92 -14.87 -8.66
C GLU A 205 12.05 -15.12 -7.62
N ASP A 206 12.97 -14.17 -7.45
CA ASP A 206 14.04 -14.22 -6.45
C ASP A 206 13.54 -14.35 -5.00
N ASP A 207 12.34 -13.83 -4.74
CA ASP A 207 11.71 -13.75 -3.43
C ASP A 207 10.62 -14.83 -3.26
N ARG A 208 10.44 -15.71 -4.26
CA ARG A 208 9.50 -16.83 -4.22
C ARG A 208 9.72 -17.77 -3.04
N PRO A 209 10.96 -18.13 -2.63
CA PRO A 209 11.15 -19.03 -1.49
C PRO A 209 10.57 -18.51 -0.17
N VAL A 210 10.69 -17.22 0.12
CA VAL A 210 10.12 -16.62 1.35
C VAL A 210 8.61 -16.40 1.20
N PHE A 211 8.13 -16.12 0.00
CA PHE A 211 6.70 -16.02 -0.30
C PHE A 211 5.97 -17.35 -0.16
N ASP A 212 6.52 -18.44 -0.71
CA ASP A 212 5.93 -19.77 -0.58
C ASP A 212 5.98 -20.23 0.88
N TRP A 213 7.07 -19.90 1.59
CA TRP A 213 7.14 -20.13 3.04
C TRP A 213 6.01 -19.38 3.74
N LEU A 214 5.87 -18.07 3.60
CA LEU A 214 4.88 -17.30 4.37
C LEU A 214 3.43 -17.70 4.02
N ARG A 215 3.19 -18.12 2.77
CA ARG A 215 1.88 -18.56 2.26
C ARG A 215 1.58 -20.04 2.49
N ALA A 216 2.48 -20.80 3.11
CA ALA A 216 2.25 -22.22 3.38
C ALA A 216 0.95 -22.44 4.17
N GLY A 217 0.02 -23.22 3.61
CA GLY A 217 -1.30 -23.48 4.20
C GLY A 217 -2.35 -22.38 3.99
N ALA A 218 -2.01 -21.26 3.37
CA ALA A 218 -2.95 -20.21 3.03
C ALA A 218 -3.79 -20.57 1.79
N PRO A 219 -5.06 -20.13 1.70
CA PRO A 219 -5.84 -20.31 0.49
C PRO A 219 -5.20 -19.59 -0.72
N SER A 220 -5.30 -20.17 -1.91
CA SER A 220 -4.66 -19.63 -3.12
C SER A 220 -5.22 -18.25 -3.49
N GLN A 221 -4.35 -17.28 -3.80
CA GLN A 221 -4.71 -15.92 -4.26
C GLN A 221 -5.63 -15.13 -3.32
N VAL A 222 -5.70 -15.54 -2.06
CA VAL A 222 -6.58 -14.95 -1.06
C VAL A 222 -5.79 -14.11 -0.07
N LYS A 223 -6.20 -12.85 0.13
CA LYS A 223 -5.64 -11.98 1.15
C LYS A 223 -6.11 -12.40 2.54
N CYS A 224 -5.23 -12.33 3.54
CA CYS A 224 -5.66 -12.43 4.94
C CYS A 224 -6.52 -11.22 5.33
N LEU A 225 -7.24 -11.28 6.45
CA LEU A 225 -8.11 -10.21 6.90
C LEU A 225 -7.32 -8.94 7.20
N GLU A 226 -6.13 -9.06 7.81
CA GLU A 226 -5.29 -7.91 8.13
C GLU A 226 -4.86 -7.12 6.87
N ALA A 227 -4.55 -7.83 5.78
CA ALA A 227 -4.26 -7.21 4.49
C ALA A 227 -5.50 -6.53 3.88
N GLN A 228 -6.69 -7.12 4.02
CA GLN A 228 -7.95 -6.50 3.58
C GLN A 228 -8.28 -5.25 4.39
N VAL A 229 -8.02 -5.27 5.70
CA VAL A 229 -8.18 -4.11 6.58
C VAL A 229 -7.22 -2.99 6.18
N MET A 230 -5.96 -3.31 5.92
CA MET A 230 -4.98 -2.35 5.40
C MET A 230 -5.46 -1.74 4.06
N ASP A 231 -5.94 -2.56 3.12
CA ASP A 231 -6.46 -2.08 1.84
C ASP A 231 -7.65 -1.12 2.00
N LEU A 232 -8.60 -1.45 2.89
CA LEU A 232 -9.72 -0.55 3.17
C LEU A 232 -9.24 0.75 3.84
N ALA A 233 -8.31 0.67 4.78
CA ALA A 233 -7.76 1.84 5.44
C ALA A 233 -7.05 2.76 4.45
N ASP A 234 -6.26 2.21 3.53
CA ASP A 234 -5.62 2.93 2.43
C ASP A 234 -6.67 3.59 1.53
N ASP A 235 -7.69 2.85 1.11
CA ASP A 235 -8.78 3.36 0.27
C ASP A 235 -9.58 4.49 0.93
N VAL A 236 -9.90 4.36 2.22
CA VAL A 236 -10.63 5.38 2.99
C VAL A 236 -9.75 6.63 3.20
N SER A 237 -8.52 6.46 3.66
CA SER A 237 -7.60 7.59 3.87
C SER A 237 -7.33 8.32 2.56
N TYR A 238 -7.00 7.60 1.50
CA TYR A 238 -6.78 8.16 0.17
C TYR A 238 -8.01 8.93 -0.34
N SER A 239 -9.20 8.34 -0.25
CA SER A 239 -10.43 8.98 -0.78
C SER A 239 -10.82 10.26 -0.03
N VAL A 240 -10.70 10.29 1.30
CA VAL A 240 -11.15 11.43 2.11
C VAL A 240 -10.06 12.50 2.23
N HIS A 241 -8.82 12.11 2.51
CA HIS A 241 -7.72 13.06 2.73
C HIS A 241 -7.28 13.77 1.45
N ASP A 242 -7.32 13.10 0.28
CA ASP A 242 -7.00 13.77 -0.98
C ASP A 242 -8.05 14.82 -1.35
N VAL A 243 -9.32 14.57 -1.03
CA VAL A 243 -10.40 15.55 -1.20
C VAL A 243 -10.22 16.72 -0.24
N GLU A 244 -9.84 16.46 1.02
CA GLU A 244 -9.48 17.51 1.97
C GLU A 244 -8.33 18.39 1.43
N ASP A 245 -7.25 17.78 0.95
CA ASP A 245 -6.10 18.52 0.41
C ASP A 245 -6.46 19.30 -0.85
N ALA A 246 -7.35 18.74 -1.68
CA ALA A 246 -7.86 19.44 -2.86
C ALA A 246 -8.66 20.69 -2.49
N VAL A 247 -9.49 20.62 -1.43
CA VAL A 247 -10.26 21.77 -0.93
C VAL A 247 -9.33 22.83 -0.34
N VAL A 248 -8.40 22.42 0.54
CA VAL A 248 -7.44 23.34 1.17
C VAL A 248 -6.54 24.01 0.12
N GLY A 249 -6.09 23.25 -0.88
CA GLY A 249 -5.29 23.74 -1.99
C GLY A 249 -6.07 24.54 -3.05
N GLY A 250 -7.37 24.79 -2.84
CA GLY A 250 -8.23 25.55 -3.76
C GLY A 250 -8.40 24.89 -5.14
N ARG A 251 -8.16 23.57 -5.24
CA ARG A 251 -8.31 22.78 -6.48
C ARG A 251 -9.76 22.40 -6.74
N ILE A 252 -10.56 22.30 -5.68
CA ILE A 252 -11.98 21.95 -5.77
C ILE A 252 -12.81 22.71 -4.73
N GLU A 253 -14.01 23.08 -5.12
CA GLU A 253 -15.10 23.51 -4.24
C GLU A 253 -16.18 22.43 -4.29
N LEU A 254 -16.53 21.82 -3.15
CA LEU A 254 -17.40 20.63 -3.15
C LEU A 254 -18.83 20.91 -3.63
N ALA A 255 -19.24 22.18 -3.71
CA ALA A 255 -20.48 22.58 -4.35
C ALA A 255 -20.57 22.18 -5.84
N VAL A 256 -19.45 21.83 -6.49
CA VAL A 256 -19.49 21.25 -7.85
C VAL A 256 -20.33 19.98 -7.93
N LEU A 257 -20.50 19.24 -6.82
CA LEU A 257 -21.33 18.03 -6.78
C LEU A 257 -22.84 18.31 -6.83
N ASP A 258 -23.25 19.59 -6.75
CA ASP A 258 -24.62 20.03 -6.99
C ASP A 258 -24.93 20.20 -8.48
N ASP A 259 -23.92 20.26 -9.34
CA ASP A 259 -24.06 20.38 -10.80
C ASP A 259 -24.11 18.99 -11.48
N PRO A 260 -25.18 18.65 -12.23
CA PRO A 260 -25.30 17.38 -12.94
C PRO A 260 -24.15 17.06 -13.91
N GLU A 261 -23.58 18.06 -14.58
CA GLU A 261 -22.50 17.84 -15.55
C GLU A 261 -21.19 17.47 -14.84
N GLU A 262 -20.91 18.10 -13.70
CA GLU A 262 -19.74 17.82 -12.87
C GLU A 262 -19.88 16.47 -12.15
N ARG A 263 -21.10 16.10 -11.70
CA ARG A 263 -21.38 14.73 -11.21
C ARG A 263 -21.05 13.68 -12.28
N ALA A 264 -21.53 13.89 -13.51
CA ALA A 264 -21.22 12.99 -14.62
C ALA A 264 -19.72 12.94 -14.94
N ARG A 265 -18.98 14.05 -14.74
CA ARG A 265 -17.52 14.08 -14.87
C ARG A 265 -16.84 13.21 -13.82
N VAL A 266 -17.28 13.27 -12.57
CA VAL A 266 -16.76 12.41 -11.48
C VAL A 266 -17.03 10.94 -11.79
N VAL A 267 -18.24 10.58 -12.22
CA VAL A 267 -18.60 9.20 -12.63
C VAL A 267 -17.69 8.70 -13.75
N ARG A 268 -17.48 9.50 -14.81
CA ARG A 268 -16.54 9.16 -15.89
C ARG A 268 -15.11 8.96 -15.39
N ALA A 269 -14.66 9.77 -14.44
CA ALA A 269 -13.35 9.63 -13.84
C ALA A 269 -13.23 8.29 -13.08
N VAL A 270 -14.26 7.90 -12.32
CA VAL A 270 -14.32 6.59 -11.66
C VAL A 270 -14.20 5.46 -12.67
N HIS A 271 -15.02 5.47 -13.72
CA HIS A 271 -15.00 4.42 -14.74
C HIS A 271 -13.67 4.33 -15.47
N SER A 272 -13.05 5.47 -15.77
CA SER A 272 -11.77 5.51 -16.48
C SER A 272 -10.60 4.97 -15.63
N TRP A 273 -10.63 5.16 -14.31
CA TRP A 273 -9.49 4.83 -13.43
C TRP A 273 -9.68 3.54 -12.63
N TYR A 274 -10.91 3.27 -12.17
CA TYR A 274 -11.25 2.15 -11.30
C TYR A 274 -12.14 1.10 -11.98
N GLY A 275 -12.58 1.36 -13.22
CA GLY A 275 -13.40 0.45 -14.01
C GLY A 275 -14.91 0.62 -13.78
N THR A 276 -15.69 -0.23 -14.46
CA THR A 276 -17.15 -0.11 -14.58
C THR A 276 -17.90 -1.13 -13.72
N ALA A 277 -17.34 -1.51 -12.58
CA ALA A 277 -17.97 -2.49 -11.68
C ALA A 277 -19.27 -1.95 -11.06
N TYR A 278 -19.33 -0.64 -10.84
CA TYR A 278 -20.53 0.09 -10.43
C TYR A 278 -21.03 0.94 -11.59
N ASP A 279 -22.34 0.92 -11.84
CA ASP A 279 -22.93 1.68 -12.93
C ASP A 279 -23.05 3.19 -12.60
N GLU A 280 -23.43 3.98 -13.59
CA GLU A 280 -23.55 5.43 -13.43
C GLU A 280 -24.61 5.82 -12.38
N ALA A 281 -25.69 5.04 -12.25
CA ALA A 281 -26.77 5.33 -11.33
C ALA A 281 -26.38 5.00 -9.88
N GLU A 282 -25.63 3.92 -9.66
CA GLU A 282 -25.09 3.54 -8.34
C GLU A 282 -24.10 4.59 -7.83
N LEU A 283 -23.22 5.08 -8.70
CA LEU A 283 -22.25 6.13 -8.38
C LEU A 283 -22.94 7.48 -8.14
N ASP A 284 -23.91 7.87 -8.98
CA ASP A 284 -24.68 9.09 -8.77
C ASP A 284 -25.48 9.03 -7.44
N ALA A 285 -26.06 7.87 -7.13
CA ALA A 285 -26.69 7.65 -5.83
C ALA A 285 -25.68 7.77 -4.68
N GLY A 286 -24.42 7.37 -4.89
CA GLY A 286 -23.31 7.61 -3.96
C GLY A 286 -23.06 9.10 -3.70
N ILE A 287 -23.04 9.93 -4.75
CA ILE A 287 -22.92 11.39 -4.61
C ILE A 287 -24.10 11.93 -3.79
N THR A 288 -25.32 11.49 -4.10
CA THR A 288 -26.52 11.92 -3.36
C THR A 288 -26.47 11.53 -1.88
N ARG A 289 -25.98 10.33 -1.55
CA ARG A 289 -25.81 9.92 -0.14
C ARG A 289 -24.75 10.77 0.57
N LEU A 290 -23.61 11.04 -0.08
CA LEU A 290 -22.57 11.93 0.45
C LEU A 290 -23.12 13.32 0.75
N GLN A 291 -23.87 13.93 -0.19
CA GLN A 291 -24.55 15.20 0.04
C GLN A 291 -25.53 15.12 1.21
N GLY A 292 -26.31 14.03 1.29
CA GLY A 292 -27.27 13.78 2.36
C GLY A 292 -26.66 13.64 3.77
N THR A 293 -25.35 13.39 3.88
CA THR A 293 -24.67 13.37 5.18
C THR A 293 -24.53 14.75 5.83
N GLY A 294 -24.53 15.82 5.01
CA GLY A 294 -24.21 17.18 5.48
C GLY A 294 -22.73 17.38 5.85
N HIS A 295 -21.85 16.42 5.54
CA HIS A 295 -20.40 16.52 5.80
C HIS A 295 -19.60 17.08 4.62
N LEU A 296 -20.22 17.31 3.45
CA LEU A 296 -19.52 17.98 2.35
C LEU A 296 -19.41 19.49 2.64
N VAL A 297 -18.21 19.94 2.99
CA VAL A 297 -17.94 21.35 3.32
C VAL A 297 -17.92 22.19 2.04
N THR A 298 -18.83 23.16 1.96
CA THR A 298 -18.92 24.10 0.84
C THR A 298 -18.59 25.53 1.29
N GLY A 299 -18.10 26.36 0.36
CA GLY A 299 -17.76 27.76 0.62
C GLY A 299 -16.53 27.89 1.53
N PHE A 300 -15.53 27.04 1.31
CA PHE A 300 -14.31 27.03 2.12
C PHE A 300 -13.51 28.33 1.94
N ASP A 301 -13.32 29.08 3.02
CA ASP A 301 -12.67 30.40 3.01
C ASP A 301 -11.25 30.41 3.61
N GLY A 302 -10.72 29.23 3.96
CA GLY A 302 -9.41 29.09 4.62
C GLY A 302 -9.36 29.59 6.07
N SER A 303 -10.48 30.07 6.64
CA SER A 303 -10.52 30.47 8.04
C SER A 303 -10.30 29.28 8.98
N ARG A 304 -9.86 29.54 10.21
CA ARG A 304 -9.73 28.48 11.24
C ARG A 304 -11.05 27.73 11.47
N ARG A 305 -12.19 28.40 11.28
CA ARG A 305 -13.52 27.78 11.40
C ARG A 305 -13.77 26.81 10.24
N ALA A 306 -13.48 27.23 9.01
CA ALA A 306 -13.63 26.38 7.83
C ALA A 306 -12.69 25.17 7.88
N LEU A 307 -11.43 25.37 8.30
CA LEU A 307 -10.47 24.28 8.53
C LEU A 307 -10.95 23.28 9.60
N ALA A 308 -11.51 23.77 10.71
CA ALA A 308 -12.06 22.90 11.74
C ALA A 308 -13.28 22.11 11.24
N ALA A 309 -14.16 22.74 10.46
CA ALA A 309 -15.32 22.07 9.85
C ALA A 309 -14.88 20.99 8.84
N LEU A 310 -13.85 21.27 8.03
CA LEU A 310 -13.30 20.29 7.08
C LEU A 310 -12.65 19.11 7.81
N LYS A 311 -11.90 19.35 8.88
CA LYS A 311 -11.32 18.27 9.71
C LYS A 311 -12.37 17.41 10.40
N ASP A 312 -13.45 18.01 10.88
CA ASP A 312 -14.59 17.29 11.45
C ASP A 312 -15.28 16.43 10.38
N ALA A 313 -15.61 17.01 9.22
CA ALA A 313 -16.18 16.30 8.08
C ALA A 313 -15.34 15.08 7.65
N THR A 314 -14.02 15.25 7.51
CA THR A 314 -13.07 14.17 7.24
C THR A 314 -13.19 13.05 8.26
N SER A 315 -13.19 13.39 9.56
CA SER A 315 -13.29 12.41 10.65
C SER A 315 -14.63 11.66 10.63
N GLN A 316 -15.73 12.35 10.33
CA GLN A 316 -17.08 11.77 10.24
C GLN A 316 -17.18 10.79 9.05
N LEU A 317 -16.64 11.15 7.89
CA LEU A 317 -16.64 10.28 6.70
C LEU A 317 -15.81 9.01 6.94
N ILE A 318 -14.61 9.16 7.50
CA ILE A 318 -13.75 8.02 7.86
C ILE A 318 -14.47 7.11 8.86
N GLY A 319 -15.02 7.67 9.94
CA GLY A 319 -15.76 6.92 10.95
C GLY A 319 -16.98 6.19 10.38
N ARG A 320 -17.72 6.84 9.47
CA ARG A 320 -18.87 6.24 8.77
C ARG A 320 -18.47 5.04 7.91
N PHE A 321 -17.46 5.19 7.03
CA PHE A 321 -17.06 4.12 6.11
C PHE A 321 -16.48 2.93 6.86
N THR A 322 -15.62 3.20 7.83
CA THR A 322 -14.99 2.16 8.64
C THR A 322 -16.00 1.46 9.56
N GLY A 323 -16.91 2.22 10.17
CA GLY A 323 -18.01 1.67 10.97
C GLY A 323 -18.94 0.78 10.14
N ALA A 324 -19.34 1.21 8.95
CA ALA A 324 -20.19 0.40 8.06
C ALA A 324 -19.53 -0.94 7.68
N ALA A 325 -18.22 -0.93 7.39
CA ALA A 325 -17.48 -2.16 7.10
C ALA A 325 -17.35 -3.06 8.34
N GLN A 326 -17.11 -2.48 9.52
CA GLN A 326 -17.05 -3.22 10.78
C GLN A 326 -18.39 -3.90 11.09
N ASP A 327 -19.48 -3.13 11.06
CA ASP A 327 -20.83 -3.61 11.37
C ASP A 327 -21.26 -4.72 10.41
N ALA A 328 -21.04 -4.53 9.10
CA ALA A 328 -21.37 -5.54 8.09
C ALA A 328 -20.54 -6.83 8.27
N THR A 329 -19.25 -6.70 8.60
CA THR A 329 -18.39 -7.86 8.85
C THR A 329 -18.84 -8.60 10.13
N ARG A 330 -19.15 -7.87 11.20
CA ARG A 330 -19.64 -8.43 12.47
C ARG A 330 -20.99 -9.10 12.33
N ALA A 331 -21.90 -8.54 11.53
CA ALA A 331 -23.19 -9.14 11.26
C ALA A 331 -23.07 -10.54 10.62
N LEU A 332 -22.04 -10.77 9.80
CA LEU A 332 -21.82 -12.03 9.12
C LEU A 332 -20.99 -13.04 9.93
N TYR A 333 -19.94 -12.58 10.62
CA TYR A 333 -18.95 -13.47 11.28
C TYR A 333 -19.02 -13.47 12.82
N GLY A 334 -19.84 -12.60 13.42
CA GLY A 334 -20.01 -12.46 14.87
C GLY A 334 -18.89 -11.66 15.55
N ASP A 335 -18.92 -11.63 16.89
CA ASP A 335 -18.08 -10.76 17.73
C ASP A 335 -16.73 -11.37 18.15
N GLY A 336 -16.46 -12.61 17.76
CA GLY A 336 -15.19 -13.28 18.06
C GLY A 336 -13.98 -12.66 17.34
N PRO A 337 -12.73 -12.98 17.70
CA PRO A 337 -11.57 -12.51 16.97
C PRO A 337 -11.60 -12.98 15.50
N LEU A 338 -11.62 -12.03 14.57
CA LEU A 338 -11.50 -12.31 13.15
C LEU A 338 -10.04 -12.06 12.76
N THR A 339 -9.31 -13.13 12.44
CA THR A 339 -7.87 -13.08 12.14
C THR A 339 -7.54 -13.94 10.94
N ARG A 340 -6.44 -13.63 10.26
CA ARG A 340 -5.89 -14.45 9.17
C ARG A 340 -6.94 -14.76 8.10
N TYR A 341 -7.39 -16.01 8.01
CA TYR A 341 -8.36 -16.48 7.01
C TYR A 341 -9.73 -16.82 7.62
N ALA A 342 -9.96 -16.50 8.90
CA ALA A 342 -11.21 -16.79 9.59
C ALA A 342 -12.40 -15.94 9.11
N ALA A 343 -12.14 -14.84 8.39
CA ALA A 343 -13.18 -13.99 7.82
C ALA A 343 -12.72 -13.27 6.54
N ARG A 344 -13.70 -12.74 5.81
CA ARG A 344 -13.52 -11.73 4.77
C ARG A 344 -14.06 -10.40 5.26
N LEU A 345 -13.36 -9.32 4.95
CA LEU A 345 -13.87 -7.98 5.23
C LEU A 345 -15.10 -7.76 4.34
N VAL A 346 -16.20 -7.33 4.93
CA VAL A 346 -17.44 -7.00 4.22
C VAL A 346 -17.56 -5.48 4.21
N VAL A 347 -17.60 -4.90 3.02
CA VAL A 347 -17.88 -3.47 2.84
C VAL A 347 -19.20 -3.36 2.08
N PRO A 348 -20.22 -2.69 2.63
CA PRO A 348 -21.49 -2.52 1.92
C PRO A 348 -21.30 -1.82 0.57
N ASP A 349 -22.05 -2.24 -0.45
CA ASP A 349 -21.93 -1.71 -1.82
C ASP A 349 -22.16 -0.19 -1.85
N GLU A 350 -23.08 0.31 -1.04
CA GLU A 350 -23.35 1.73 -0.91
C GLU A 350 -22.13 2.52 -0.41
N THR A 351 -21.34 1.93 0.51
CA THR A 351 -20.11 2.51 1.08
C THR A 351 -18.99 2.46 0.05
N VAL A 352 -18.86 1.36 -0.70
CA VAL A 352 -17.88 1.25 -1.79
C VAL A 352 -18.15 2.34 -2.84
N ALA A 353 -19.40 2.53 -3.24
CA ALA A 353 -19.77 3.59 -4.18
C ALA A 353 -19.45 5.01 -3.65
N GLU A 354 -19.68 5.29 -2.35
CA GLU A 354 -19.31 6.57 -1.73
C GLU A 354 -17.78 6.79 -1.75
N ILE A 355 -16.98 5.77 -1.41
CA ILE A 355 -15.51 5.81 -1.49
C ILE A 355 -15.05 6.04 -2.93
N LEU A 356 -15.61 5.30 -3.89
CA LEU A 356 -15.28 5.44 -5.31
C LEU A 356 -15.61 6.84 -5.83
N VAL A 357 -16.73 7.43 -5.41
CA VAL A 357 -17.08 8.82 -5.76
C VAL A 357 -16.02 9.80 -5.27
N LEU A 358 -15.60 9.72 -4.01
CA LEU A 358 -14.56 10.61 -3.46
C LEU A 358 -13.22 10.43 -4.18
N LYS A 359 -12.84 9.18 -4.51
CA LYS A 359 -11.69 8.91 -5.37
C LYS A 359 -11.85 9.53 -6.76
N GLY A 360 -13.04 9.41 -7.36
CA GLY A 360 -13.38 10.01 -8.64
C GLY A 360 -13.26 11.54 -8.63
N VAL A 361 -13.63 12.17 -7.52
CA VAL A 361 -13.44 13.61 -7.29
C VAL A 361 -11.96 13.97 -7.32
N ALA A 362 -11.13 13.28 -6.51
CA ALA A 362 -9.69 13.51 -6.52
C ALA A 362 -9.08 13.32 -7.93
N VAL A 363 -9.50 12.28 -8.66
CA VAL A 363 -9.05 12.03 -10.03
C VAL A 363 -9.47 13.17 -10.97
N ALA A 364 -10.74 13.55 -10.97
CA ALA A 364 -11.32 14.50 -11.93
C ALA A 364 -10.72 15.91 -11.83
N TYR A 365 -10.35 16.34 -10.62
CA TYR A 365 -9.92 17.72 -10.35
C TYR A 365 -8.44 17.85 -9.95
N VAL A 366 -7.80 16.78 -9.48
CA VAL A 366 -6.40 16.83 -9.04
C VAL A 366 -5.48 16.00 -9.93
N MET A 367 -5.82 14.75 -10.22
CA MET A 367 -4.86 13.82 -10.83
C MET A 367 -4.87 13.84 -12.36
N ALA A 368 -6.04 13.62 -12.98
CA ALA A 368 -6.16 13.51 -14.43
C ALA A 368 -5.66 14.75 -15.20
N PRO A 369 -5.89 16.00 -14.74
CA PRO A 369 -5.35 17.18 -15.42
C PRO A 369 -3.81 17.20 -15.50
N ARG A 370 -3.12 16.47 -14.61
CA ARG A 370 -1.67 16.53 -14.45
C ARG A 370 -0.90 15.48 -15.26
N GLU A 371 -1.55 14.40 -15.67
CA GLU A 371 -0.88 13.31 -16.42
C GLU A 371 -0.25 13.80 -17.75
N GLN A 372 -0.72 14.93 -18.27
CA GLN A 372 -0.26 15.53 -19.52
C GLN A 372 0.80 16.63 -19.31
N GLU A 373 1.20 16.90 -18.06
CA GLU A 373 2.21 17.93 -17.76
C GLU A 373 3.61 17.48 -18.21
N PRO A 374 4.42 18.37 -18.82
CA PRO A 374 5.81 18.08 -19.23
C PRO A 374 6.70 17.54 -18.09
N LEU A 375 6.38 17.89 -16.85
CA LEU A 375 7.06 17.40 -15.65
C LEU A 375 7.05 15.86 -15.55
N TYR A 376 5.92 15.21 -15.88
CA TYR A 376 5.80 13.75 -15.79
C TYR A 376 6.66 13.03 -16.83
N GLN A 377 6.80 13.59 -18.03
CA GLN A 377 7.73 13.05 -19.04
C GLN A 377 9.17 13.15 -18.52
N ARG A 378 9.54 14.31 -17.96
CA ARG A 378 10.88 14.53 -17.40
C ARG A 378 11.22 13.57 -16.27
N GLN A 379 10.26 13.24 -15.40
CA GLN A 379 10.46 12.26 -14.33
C GLN A 379 10.78 10.85 -14.86
N ARG A 380 10.12 10.40 -15.94
CA ARG A 380 10.44 9.10 -16.56
C ARG A 380 11.83 9.09 -17.19
N GLU A 381 12.20 10.18 -17.87
CA GLU A 381 13.56 10.34 -18.41
C GLU A 381 14.60 10.25 -17.29
N VAL A 382 14.35 10.89 -16.14
CA VAL A 382 15.26 10.80 -14.99
C VAL A 382 15.45 9.37 -14.51
N ILE A 383 14.38 8.57 -14.41
CA ILE A 383 14.46 7.17 -14.02
C ILE A 383 15.25 6.35 -15.07
N ALA A 384 14.95 6.53 -16.35
CA ALA A 384 15.64 5.82 -17.43
C ALA A 384 17.14 6.15 -17.46
N ASP A 385 17.50 7.43 -17.46
CA ASP A 385 18.89 7.89 -17.46
C ASP A 385 19.66 7.35 -16.23
N LEU A 386 18.98 7.25 -15.06
CA LEU A 386 19.59 6.71 -13.85
C LEU A 386 19.85 5.20 -13.96
N VAL A 387 18.90 4.42 -14.47
CA VAL A 387 19.09 2.98 -14.68
C VAL A 387 20.23 2.72 -15.68
N GLU A 388 20.26 3.48 -16.78
CA GLU A 388 21.32 3.38 -17.80
C GLU A 388 22.70 3.71 -17.21
N VAL A 389 22.86 4.90 -16.61
CA VAL A 389 24.18 5.36 -16.13
C VAL A 389 24.70 4.51 -14.96
N LEU A 390 23.81 4.01 -14.10
CA LEU A 390 24.20 3.12 -13.00
C LEU A 390 24.60 1.75 -13.52
N SER A 391 23.94 1.22 -14.56
CA SER A 391 24.30 -0.04 -15.20
C SER A 391 25.67 0.08 -15.90
N ASP A 392 25.89 1.14 -16.68
CA ASP A 392 27.12 1.35 -17.44
C ASP A 392 28.35 1.58 -16.56
N ARG A 393 28.16 2.22 -15.41
CA ARG A 393 29.25 2.58 -14.48
C ARG A 393 29.32 1.69 -13.26
N ALA A 394 28.57 0.59 -13.23
CA ALA A 394 28.66 -0.38 -12.15
C ALA A 394 30.04 -1.05 -12.11
N PRO A 395 30.55 -1.40 -10.92
CA PRO A 395 29.95 -1.16 -9.60
C PRO A 395 30.22 0.26 -9.04
N VAL A 396 31.07 1.05 -9.70
CA VAL A 396 31.62 2.33 -9.16
C VAL A 396 30.54 3.38 -8.87
N ALA A 397 29.49 3.45 -9.68
CA ALA A 397 28.41 4.41 -9.49
C ALA A 397 27.31 3.95 -8.52
N LEU A 398 27.30 2.69 -8.11
CA LEU A 398 26.34 2.13 -7.17
C LEU A 398 26.69 2.53 -5.73
N GLU A 399 25.68 2.59 -4.86
CA GLU A 399 25.93 2.71 -3.41
C GLU A 399 26.59 1.42 -2.90
N PRO A 400 27.46 1.48 -1.86
CA PRO A 400 28.29 0.34 -1.48
C PRO A 400 27.56 -0.98 -1.22
N THR A 401 26.34 -0.92 -0.67
CA THR A 401 25.53 -2.13 -0.44
C THR A 401 25.07 -2.75 -1.75
N PHE A 402 24.57 -1.95 -2.69
CA PHE A 402 24.15 -2.43 -4.01
C PHE A 402 25.34 -2.79 -4.90
N ALA A 403 26.50 -2.13 -4.75
CA ALA A 403 27.73 -2.52 -5.43
C ALA A 403 28.15 -3.95 -5.04
N ALA A 404 28.09 -4.29 -3.75
CA ALA A 404 28.37 -5.65 -3.27
C ALA A 404 27.36 -6.67 -3.82
N ASP A 405 26.06 -6.34 -3.82
CA ASP A 405 25.02 -7.21 -4.39
C ASP A 405 25.20 -7.41 -5.91
N TRP A 406 25.62 -6.36 -6.63
CA TRP A 406 25.88 -6.40 -8.07
C TRP A 406 27.11 -7.26 -8.40
N GLU A 407 28.17 -7.19 -7.59
CA GLU A 407 29.35 -8.04 -7.73
C GLU A 407 29.05 -9.53 -7.44
N ALA A 408 28.12 -9.79 -6.51
CA ALA A 408 27.67 -11.13 -6.16
C ALA A 408 26.62 -11.71 -7.13
N ALA A 409 26.05 -10.89 -8.01
CA ALA A 409 25.01 -11.30 -8.95
C ALA A 409 25.52 -12.33 -9.95
N ALA A 410 24.72 -13.38 -10.18
CA ALA A 410 25.11 -14.54 -10.99
C ALA A 410 25.13 -14.25 -12.51
N ASP A 411 24.34 -13.28 -12.95
CA ASP A 411 24.16 -12.92 -14.36
C ASP A 411 23.75 -11.44 -14.52
N ASP A 412 23.62 -11.01 -15.78
CA ASP A 412 23.28 -9.63 -16.10
C ASP A 412 21.83 -9.26 -15.73
N ALA A 413 20.91 -10.24 -15.67
CA ALA A 413 19.54 -10.02 -15.23
C ALA A 413 19.50 -9.68 -13.72
N ALA A 414 20.24 -10.43 -12.90
CA ALA A 414 20.40 -10.17 -11.48
C ALA A 414 21.12 -8.83 -11.24
N ARG A 415 22.12 -8.48 -12.06
CA ARG A 415 22.79 -7.16 -12.02
C ARG A 415 21.81 -6.02 -12.31
N LEU A 416 20.97 -6.15 -13.33
CA LEU A 416 19.94 -5.16 -13.64
C LEU A 416 18.93 -5.04 -12.49
N ARG A 417 18.52 -6.15 -11.87
CA ARG A 417 17.64 -6.13 -10.69
C ARG A 417 18.24 -5.30 -9.55
N VAL A 418 19.54 -5.43 -9.29
CA VAL A 418 20.24 -4.64 -8.26
C VAL A 418 20.21 -3.14 -8.58
N VAL A 419 20.41 -2.77 -9.86
CA VAL A 419 20.30 -1.36 -10.29
C VAL A 419 18.87 -0.84 -10.08
N VAL A 420 17.86 -1.62 -10.48
CA VAL A 420 16.45 -1.30 -10.28
C VAL A 420 16.12 -1.15 -8.79
N ASP A 421 16.62 -2.05 -7.94
CA ASP A 421 16.47 -1.99 -6.48
C ASP A 421 17.04 -0.68 -5.91
N GLN A 422 18.23 -0.27 -6.36
CA GLN A 422 18.83 1.00 -5.95
C GLN A 422 17.98 2.19 -6.39
N VAL A 423 17.56 2.25 -7.65
CA VAL A 423 16.75 3.36 -8.19
C VAL A 423 15.41 3.45 -7.47
N ALA A 424 14.73 2.33 -7.24
CA ALA A 424 13.46 2.27 -6.49
C ALA A 424 13.61 2.73 -5.03
N SER A 425 14.80 2.53 -4.44
CA SER A 425 15.07 2.94 -3.07
C SER A 425 15.25 4.45 -2.91
N LEU A 426 15.53 5.20 -3.99
CA LEU A 426 15.75 6.64 -3.94
C LEU A 426 14.49 7.40 -3.51
N THR A 427 14.68 8.62 -3.01
CA THR A 427 13.62 9.60 -2.85
C THR A 427 13.54 10.48 -4.10
N ASP A 428 12.47 11.26 -4.27
CA ASP A 428 12.34 12.19 -5.40
C ASP A 428 13.52 13.16 -5.46
N VAL A 429 13.93 13.69 -4.29
CA VAL A 429 15.06 14.60 -4.17
C VAL A 429 16.38 13.91 -4.48
N SER A 430 16.62 12.71 -3.92
CA SER A 430 17.89 12.02 -4.15
C SER A 430 18.03 11.50 -5.57
N ALA A 431 16.93 11.12 -6.22
CA ALA A 431 16.91 10.77 -7.65
C ALA A 431 17.32 11.97 -8.51
N MET A 432 16.73 13.14 -8.28
CA MET A 432 17.08 14.36 -9.02
C MET A 432 18.54 14.78 -8.78
N GLN A 433 19.04 14.70 -7.55
CA GLN A 433 20.43 15.02 -7.22
C GLN A 433 21.42 14.04 -7.85
N LEU A 434 21.11 12.74 -7.80
CA LEU A 434 21.94 11.69 -8.40
C LEU A 434 21.98 11.85 -9.92
N HIS A 435 20.84 12.13 -10.54
CA HIS A 435 20.71 12.39 -11.98
C HIS A 435 21.57 13.57 -12.41
N ALA A 436 21.45 14.70 -11.71
CA ALA A 436 22.28 15.88 -11.97
C ALA A 436 23.78 15.56 -11.85
N ARG A 437 24.19 14.77 -10.85
CA ARG A 437 25.60 14.41 -10.65
C ARG A 437 26.16 13.48 -11.73
N LEU A 438 25.39 12.48 -12.17
CA LEU A 438 25.91 11.40 -13.02
C LEU A 438 25.68 11.64 -14.51
N VAL A 439 24.57 12.28 -14.88
CA VAL A 439 24.09 12.45 -16.25
C VAL A 439 24.40 13.85 -16.78
N ARG A 440 24.33 14.88 -15.91
CA ARG A 440 24.60 16.28 -16.25
C ARG A 440 25.66 16.91 -15.33
N PRO A 441 26.89 16.36 -15.27
CA PRO A 441 27.89 16.88 -14.34
C PRO A 441 28.09 18.38 -14.58
N PRO A 442 28.12 19.22 -13.52
CA PRO A 442 28.40 20.64 -13.68
C PRO A 442 29.77 20.80 -14.35
N ALA A 443 29.81 21.69 -15.35
CA ALA A 443 30.97 21.96 -16.19
C ALA A 443 32.17 22.51 -15.41
#